data_AF-A0A4V1Z2L4-F1
#
_entry.id   AF-A0A4V1Z2L4-F1
#
_cell.length_a   1.000
_cell.length_b   1.000
_cell.length_c   1.000
_cell.angle_alpha   90.00
_cell.angle_beta   90.00
_cell.angle_gamma   90.00
#
_symmetry.space_group_name_H-M   'P 1'
#
loop_
_entity.id
_entity.type
_entity.pdbx_description
1 polymer ?
#
loop_
_entity_poly.entity_id
_entity_poly.type
_entity_poly.pdbx_seq_one_letter_code
_entity_poly.pdbx_strand_id
1 'polypeptide(L)'
;MTKSGGAVSTGAATRLVYVIGLLKWIALAVIAVGVLGATALSLAGQNPFGDAISLIISVYGVVAAISVYVTMGWLQQTLLMLIGIAKNTAKEDILSRF
;
A
#
# COMPACT_ATOMS: atom_id res chain seq x y z
N MET A 1 30.65 -26.98 1.16
CA MET A 1 29.45 -26.11 1.09
C MET A 1 29.22 -25.50 2.46
N THR A 2 29.63 -24.25 2.63
CA THR A 2 29.54 -23.52 3.91
C THR A 2 28.09 -23.18 4.21
N LYS A 3 27.50 -23.89 5.17
CA LYS A 3 26.12 -23.68 5.67
C LYS A 3 26.06 -22.40 6.51
N SER A 4 25.72 -21.26 5.90
CA SER A 4 25.42 -20.02 6.62
C SER A 4 24.00 -20.06 7.21
N GLY A 5 23.81 -20.81 8.31
CA GLY A 5 22.58 -20.81 9.11
C GLY A 5 22.52 -19.60 10.04
N GLY A 6 22.66 -18.40 9.48
CA GLY A 6 22.50 -17.16 10.22
C GLY A 6 21.03 -16.85 10.41
N ALA A 7 20.63 -16.47 11.62
CA ALA A 7 19.28 -15.98 11.89
C ALA A 7 18.90 -14.87 10.89
N VAL A 8 17.85 -15.09 10.09
CA VAL A 8 17.42 -14.11 9.10
C VAL A 8 16.74 -12.95 9.83
N SER A 9 17.42 -11.79 9.89
CA SER A 9 16.87 -10.57 10.47
C SER A 9 15.73 -10.04 9.61
N THR A 10 14.49 -10.37 9.98
CA THR A 10 13.26 -9.92 9.31
C THR A 10 12.73 -8.59 9.86
N GLY A 11 13.44 -7.97 10.82
CA GLY A 11 13.04 -6.72 11.46
C GLY A 11 12.93 -5.56 10.47
N ALA A 12 13.91 -5.40 9.58
CA ALA A 12 13.89 -4.36 8.54
C ALA A 12 12.72 -4.55 7.55
N ALA A 13 12.49 -5.79 7.11
CA ALA A 13 11.39 -6.12 6.20
C ALA A 13 10.01 -5.87 6.83
N THR A 14 9.85 -6.20 8.12
CA THR A 14 8.59 -5.95 8.84
C THR A 14 8.32 -4.44 8.98
N ARG A 15 9.35 -3.63 9.28
CA ARG A 15 9.23 -2.16 9.32
C ARG A 15 8.84 -1.60 7.95
N LEU A 16 9.42 -2.12 6.87
CA LEU A 16 9.07 -1.71 5.51
C LEU A 16 7.58 -1.96 5.20
N VAL A 17 7.02 -3.11 5.59
CA VAL A 17 5.58 -3.41 5.41
C VAL A 17 4.70 -2.38 6.12
N TYR A 18 5.06 -1.96 7.33
CA TYR A 18 4.33 -0.92 8.06
C TYR A 18 4.43 0.44 7.38
N VAL A 19 5.62 0.82 6.89
CA VAL A 19 5.83 2.07 6.14
C VAL A 19 4.98 2.08 4.86
N ILE A 20 4.96 0.98 4.11
CA ILE A 20 4.08 0.84 2.93
C ILE A 20 2.61 1.00 3.31
N GLY A 21 2.21 0.45 4.46
CA GLY A 21 0.85 0.61 4.99
C GLY A 21 0.51 2.05 5.32
N LEU A 22 1.42 2.76 5.95
CA LEU A 22 1.28 4.19 6.24
C LEU A 22 1.17 4.99 4.95
N LEU A 23 2.05 4.74 3.97
CA LEU A 23 2.03 5.41 2.66
C LEU A 23 0.72 5.16 1.90
N LYS A 24 0.18 3.94 1.95
CA LYS A 24 -1.14 3.62 1.38
C LYS A 24 -2.22 4.53 1.96
N TRP A 25 -2.28 4.66 3.28
CA TRP A 25 -3.27 5.51 3.94
C TRP A 25 -3.08 6.99 3.64
N ILE A 26 -1.84 7.48 3.61
CA ILE A 26 -1.53 8.86 3.21
C ILE A 26 -1.99 9.11 1.78
N ALA A 27 -1.68 8.21 0.84
CA ALA A 27 -2.08 8.35 -0.55
C ALA A 27 -3.62 8.38 -0.70
N LEU A 28 -4.34 7.49 0.00
CA LEU A 28 -5.80 7.50 0.01
C LEU A 28 -6.37 8.80 0.59
N ALA A 29 -5.78 9.32 1.67
CA ALA A 29 -6.19 10.59 2.27
C ALA A 29 -5.97 11.76 1.30
N VAL A 30 -4.83 11.81 0.61
CA VAL A 30 -4.54 12.85 -0.40
C VAL A 30 -5.53 12.78 -1.56
N ILE A 31 -5.85 11.58 -2.06
CA ILE A 31 -6.86 11.41 -3.10
C ILE A 31 -8.22 11.89 -2.62
N ALA A 32 -8.64 11.50 -1.41
CA ALA A 32 -9.93 11.92 -0.85
C ALA A 32 -10.02 13.44 -0.71
N VAL A 33 -9.00 14.09 -0.16
CA VAL A 33 -8.94 15.56 -0.05
C VAL A 33 -8.93 16.22 -1.42
N GLY A 34 -8.20 15.65 -2.40
CA GLY A 34 -8.17 16.16 -3.77
C GLY A 34 -9.54 16.11 -4.45
N VAL A 35 -10.25 14.98 -4.33
CA VAL A 35 -11.61 14.82 -4.89
C VAL A 35 -12.59 15.78 -4.21
N LEU A 36 -12.62 15.81 -2.88
CA LEU A 36 -13.53 16.69 -2.13
C LEU A 36 -13.26 18.17 -2.41
N GLY A 37 -11.98 18.57 -2.46
CA GLY A 37 -11.58 19.94 -2.76
C GLY A 37 -11.95 20.35 -4.18
N ALA A 38 -11.71 19.47 -5.16
CA ALA A 38 -12.09 19.73 -6.55
C ALA A 38 -13.60 19.80 -6.74
N THR A 39 -14.37 18.92 -6.10
CA THR A 39 -15.84 18.98 -6.10
C THR A 39 -16.35 20.27 -5.47
N ALA A 40 -15.81 20.68 -4.32
CA ALA A 40 -16.19 21.94 -3.67
C ALA A 40 -15.88 23.16 -4.54
N LEU A 41 -14.71 23.19 -5.20
CA LEU A 41 -14.33 24.27 -6.12
C LEU A 41 -15.21 24.30 -7.37
N SER A 42 -15.59 23.13 -7.88
CA SER A 42 -16.47 22.99 -9.03
C SER A 42 -17.89 23.49 -8.76
N LEU A 43 -18.39 23.29 -7.53
CA LEU A 43 -19.68 23.83 -7.07
C LEU A 43 -19.63 25.35 -6.82
N ALA A 44 -18.47 25.87 -6.38
CA ALA A 44 -18.29 27.31 -6.12
C ALA A 44 -18.08 28.12 -7.41
N GLY A 45 -17.49 27.51 -8.44
CA GLY A 45 -17.35 28.13 -9.75
C GLY A 45 -18.67 28.08 -10.51
N GLN A 46 -19.21 29.24 -10.91
CA GLN A 46 -20.38 29.34 -11.79
C GLN A 46 -20.02 28.92 -13.23
N ASN A 47 -19.56 27.68 -13.41
CA ASN A 47 -19.23 27.10 -14.69
C ASN A 47 -20.36 26.17 -15.13
N PRO A 48 -20.86 26.29 -16.37
CA PRO A 48 -21.92 25.43 -16.90
C PRO A 48 -21.50 23.95 -17.00
N PHE A 49 -20.20 23.66 -16.88
CA PHE A 49 -19.64 22.31 -16.88
C PHE A 49 -19.24 21.78 -15.49
N GLY A 50 -19.56 22.50 -14.40
CA GLY A 50 -19.13 22.15 -13.04
C GLY A 50 -19.54 20.74 -12.60
N ASP A 51 -20.77 20.32 -12.92
CA ASP A 51 -21.26 18.99 -12.58
C ASP A 51 -20.54 17.89 -13.37
N ALA A 52 -20.33 18.10 -14.67
CA ALA A 52 -19.61 17.14 -15.52
C ALA A 52 -18.14 16.99 -15.11
N ILE A 53 -17.47 18.10 -14.77
CA ILE A 53 -16.09 18.09 -14.29
C ILE A 53 -16.00 17.39 -12.92
N SER A 54 -16.91 17.68 -11.99
CA SER A 54 -16.97 17.03 -10.68
C SER A 54 -17.17 15.52 -10.82
N LEU A 55 -18.06 15.08 -11.72
CA LEU A 55 -18.26 13.65 -12.00
C LEU A 55 -16.98 13.00 -12.51
N ILE A 56 -16.29 13.58 -13.50
CA ILE A 56 -15.05 13.03 -14.04
C ILE A 56 -13.97 12.91 -12.95
N ILE A 57 -13.82 13.94 -12.13
CA ILE A 57 -12.83 13.96 -11.04
C ILE A 57 -13.16 12.88 -9.99
N SER A 58 -14.44 12.70 -9.66
CA SER A 58 -14.85 11.66 -8.72
C SER A 58 -14.58 10.25 -9.26
N VAL A 59 -14.89 9.98 -10.53
CA VAL A 59 -14.62 8.68 -11.17
C VAL A 59 -13.13 8.42 -11.22
N TYR A 60 -12.33 9.40 -11.65
CA TYR A 60 -10.88 9.30 -11.65
C TYR A 60 -10.33 9.03 -10.24
N GLY A 61 -10.81 9.76 -9.23
CA GLY A 61 -10.42 9.59 -7.85
C GLY A 61 -10.74 8.20 -7.30
N VAL A 62 -11.92 7.65 -7.61
CA VAL A 62 -12.30 6.28 -7.23
C VAL A 62 -11.38 5.25 -7.87
N VAL A 63 -11.12 5.37 -9.17
CA VAL A 63 -10.22 4.45 -9.89
C VAL A 63 -8.79 4.53 -9.32
N ALA A 64 -8.30 5.73 -9.03
CA ALA A 64 -7.00 5.94 -8.40
C ALA A 64 -6.94 5.33 -7.00
N ALA A 65 -7.97 5.54 -6.17
CA ALA A 65 -8.05 4.99 -4.82
C ALA A 65 -8.07 3.45 -4.82
N ILE A 66 -8.86 2.84 -5.71
CA ILE A 66 -8.90 1.38 -5.87
C ILE A 66 -7.53 0.87 -6.31
N SER A 67 -6.91 1.52 -7.29
CA SER A 67 -5.59 1.12 -7.80
C SER A 67 -4.52 1.16 -6.70
N VAL A 68 -4.48 2.22 -5.91
CA VAL A 68 -3.57 2.35 -4.76
C VAL A 68 -3.86 1.29 -3.71
N TYR A 69 -5.13 1.09 -3.36
CA TYR A 69 -5.54 0.12 -2.36
C TYR A 69 -5.13 -1.31 -2.74
N VAL A 70 -5.40 -1.70 -3.99
CA VAL A 70 -5.08 -3.04 -4.50
C VAL A 70 -3.57 -3.23 -4.64
N THR A 71 -2.86 -2.30 -5.28
CA THR A 71 -1.41 -2.43 -5.52
C THR A 71 -0.61 -2.44 -4.21
N MET A 72 -0.89 -1.50 -3.30
CA MET A 72 -0.21 -1.44 -2.01
C MET A 72 -0.64 -2.59 -1.10
N GLY A 73 -1.93 -2.96 -1.09
CA GLY A 73 -2.43 -4.10 -0.33
C GLY A 73 -1.77 -5.41 -0.77
N TRP A 74 -1.70 -5.63 -2.07
CA TRP A 74 -1.01 -6.79 -2.67
C TRP A 74 0.49 -6.80 -2.32
N LEU A 75 1.16 -5.65 -2.41
CA LEU A 75 2.58 -5.54 -2.06
C LEU A 75 2.82 -5.88 -0.59
N GLN A 76 1.99 -5.37 0.33
CA GLN A 76 2.07 -5.69 1.74
C GLN A 76 1.87 -7.19 2.00
N GLN A 77 0.84 -7.79 1.39
CA GLN A 77 0.54 -9.22 1.57
C GLN A 77 1.67 -10.10 1.05
N THR A 78 2.22 -9.76 -0.12
CA THR A 78 3.35 -10.48 -0.72
C THR A 78 4.59 -10.40 0.18
N LEU A 79 4.91 -9.20 0.69
CA LEU A 79 6.05 -9.04 1.61
C LEU A 79 5.86 -9.80 2.92
N LEU A 80 4.65 -9.83 3.49
CA LEU A 80 4.36 -10.61 4.69
C LEU A 80 4.52 -12.12 4.44
N MET A 81 4.07 -12.60 3.29
CA MET A 81 4.27 -13.99 2.88
C MET A 81 5.76 -14.33 2.76
N LEU A 82 6.55 -13.48 2.10
CA LEU A 82 8.00 -13.67 1.96
C LEU A 82 8.73 -13.66 3.31
N ILE A 83 8.34 -12.75 4.23
CA ILE A 83 8.85 -12.72 5.61
C ILE A 83 8.51 -14.03 6.34
N GLY A 84 7.29 -14.55 6.15
CA GLY A 84 6.85 -15.83 6.71
C GLY A 84 7.70 -17.01 6.24
N ILE A 85 7.91 -17.11 4.92
CA ILE A 85 8.77 -18.15 4.32
C ILE A 85 10.19 -18.05 4.87
N ALA A 86 10.78 -16.87 4.87
CA ALA A 86 12.14 -16.66 5.38
C ALA A 86 12.29 -17.07 6.85
N LYS A 87 11.29 -16.81 7.70
CA LYS A 87 11.28 -17.24 9.11
C LYS A 87 11.16 -18.76 9.25
N ASN A 88 10.30 -19.39 8.46
CA ASN A 88 10.07 -20.83 8.55
C ASN A 88 11.30 -21.62 8.06
N THR A 89 11.92 -21.22 6.94
CA THR A 89 13.15 -21.82 6.44
C THR A 89 14.31 -21.68 7.44
N ALA A 90 14.44 -20.52 8.11
CA ALA A 90 15.46 -20.34 9.13
C ALA A 90 15.24 -21.24 10.37
N LYS A 91 13.98 -21.50 10.76
CA LYS A 91 13.64 -22.42 11.85
C LYS A 91 13.93 -23.88 11.51
N GLU A 92 13.61 -24.30 10.29
CA GLU A 92 13.88 -25.66 9.81
C GLU A 92 15.40 -25.96 9.78
N ASP A 93 16.24 -25.02 9.33
CA ASP A 93 17.71 -25.20 9.38
C ASP A 93 18.21 -25.35 10.83
N ILE A 94 17.66 -24.58 11.79
CA ILE A 94 18.03 -24.68 13.20
C ILE A 94 17.63 -26.02 13.80
N LEU A 95 16.40 -26.50 13.57
CA LEU A 95 15.93 -27.79 14.08
C LEU A 95 16.71 -28.96 13.49
N SER A 96 17.17 -28.87 12.24
CA SER A 96 17.99 -29.90 11.60
C SER A 96 19.42 -30.03 12.16
N ARG A 97 19.85 -29.08 13.01
CA ARG A 97 21.20 -29.05 13.61
C ARG A 97 21.26 -29.65 15.01
N PHE A 98 20.11 -29.92 15.64
CA PHE A 98 20.00 -30.58 16.94
C PHE A 98 19.51 -32.01 16.75
#